data_AF-A0A191HUS9-F1
#
_entry.id   AF-A0A191HUS9-F1
#
_cell.length_a   1.000
_cell.length_b   1.000
_cell.length_c   1.000
_cell.angle_alpha   90.00
_cell.angle_beta   90.00
_cell.angle_gamma   90.00
#
_symmetry.space_group_name_H-M   'P 1'
#
loop_
_entity.id
_entity.type
_entity.pdbx_description
1 polymer ?
#
loop_
_entity_poly.entity_id
_entity_poly.type
_entity_poly.pdbx_seq_one_letter_code
_entity_poly.pdbx_strand_id
1 'polypeptide(L)'
;MININDRITGGFFRLSLGDSYGTLLDENKEWRDFNGSLSDDTYLSVAVTKGILDNPANPFEAIGKYFIEWLHDNPVGIGHITKLAFEGYELKNNWGYAVQYADDSVLALGVQGMAL
;
A
#
# COMPACT_ATOMS: atom_id res chain seq x y z
N MET A 1 -33.49 3.15 2.33
CA MET A 1 -32.22 3.73 2.84
C MET A 1 -31.15 2.66 2.65
N ILE A 2 -30.04 2.95 1.98
CA ILE A 2 -28.98 1.95 1.75
C ILE A 2 -28.28 1.67 3.10
N ASN A 3 -28.06 0.40 3.43
CA ASN A 3 -27.44 -0.01 4.69
C ASN A 3 -25.98 0.48 4.76
N ILE A 4 -25.53 0.94 5.93
CA ILE A 4 -24.14 1.37 6.13
C ILE A 4 -23.16 0.23 5.82
N ASN A 5 -23.52 -1.01 6.13
CA ASN A 5 -22.71 -2.19 5.82
C ASN A 5 -22.55 -2.36 4.30
N ASP A 6 -23.61 -2.12 3.51
CA ASP A 6 -23.53 -2.18 2.05
C ASP A 6 -22.59 -1.12 1.50
N ARG A 7 -22.56 0.07 2.13
CA ARG A 7 -21.65 1.16 1.73
C ARG A 7 -20.19 0.84 2.06
N ILE A 8 -19.93 0.29 3.24
CA ILE A 8 -18.57 -0.10 3.68
C ILE A 8 -18.06 -1.23 2.79
N THR A 9 -18.84 -2.31 2.68
CA THR A 9 -18.48 -3.47 1.84
C THR A 9 -18.30 -3.05 0.39
N GLY A 10 -19.23 -2.24 -0.14
CA GLY A 10 -19.13 -1.71 -1.50
C GLY A 10 -17.91 -0.80 -1.70
N GLY A 11 -17.47 -0.07 -0.66
CA GLY A 11 -16.27 0.77 -0.70
C GLY A 11 -15.00 -0.06 -0.87
N PHE A 12 -14.76 -1.02 0.04
CA PHE A 12 -13.59 -1.90 -0.05
C PHE A 12 -13.59 -2.76 -1.32
N PHE A 13 -14.75 -3.27 -1.72
CA PHE A 13 -14.85 -4.06 -2.95
C PHE A 13 -14.55 -3.22 -4.21
N ARG A 14 -14.98 -1.95 -4.24
CA ARG A 14 -14.67 -1.05 -5.36
C ARG A 14 -13.20 -0.65 -5.39
N LEU A 15 -12.56 -0.51 -4.22
CA LEU A 15 -11.11 -0.31 -4.15
C LEU A 15 -10.39 -1.49 -4.85
N SER A 16 -10.71 -2.73 -4.47
CA SER A 16 -10.06 -3.91 -5.07
C SER A 16 -10.37 -4.09 -6.55
N LEU A 17 -11.57 -3.73 -6.99
CA LEU A 17 -11.89 -3.74 -8.42
C LEU A 17 -11.15 -2.65 -9.19
N GLY A 18 -11.04 -1.45 -8.61
CA GLY A 18 -10.33 -0.32 -9.21
C GLY A 18 -8.84 -0.62 -9.37
N ASP A 19 -8.23 -1.17 -8.32
CA ASP A 19 -6.84 -1.64 -8.32
C ASP A 19 -6.60 -2.68 -9.43
N SER A 20 -7.34 -3.78 -9.40
CA SER A 20 -7.15 -4.87 -10.37
C SER A 20 -7.38 -4.43 -11.82
N TYR A 21 -8.35 -3.53 -12.06
CA TYR A 21 -8.58 -2.97 -13.38
C TYR A 21 -7.52 -1.94 -13.80
N GLY A 22 -7.04 -1.12 -12.85
CA GLY A 22 -5.99 -0.14 -13.08
C GLY A 22 -4.68 -0.80 -13.49
N THR A 23 -4.29 -1.89 -12.80
CA THR A 23 -3.07 -2.66 -13.13
C THR A 23 -3.08 -3.16 -14.59
N LEU A 24 -4.23 -3.59 -15.12
CA LEU A 24 -4.31 -3.97 -16.53
C LEU A 24 -3.93 -2.83 -17.47
N LEU A 25 -4.38 -1.62 -17.17
CA LEU A 25 -4.12 -0.44 -18.00
C LEU A 25 -2.65 -0.02 -17.91
N ASP A 26 -2.05 -0.07 -16.73
CA ASP A 26 -0.62 0.20 -16.52
C ASP A 26 0.27 -0.76 -17.32
N GLU A 27 -0.19 -2.01 -17.46
CA GLU A 27 0.49 -3.05 -18.24
C GLU A 27 0.11 -3.05 -19.74
N ASN A 28 -0.69 -2.08 -20.21
CA ASN A 28 -1.26 -2.01 -21.57
C ASN A 28 -2.00 -3.28 -22.01
N LYS A 29 -2.70 -3.94 -21.08
CA LYS A 29 -3.51 -5.15 -21.33
C LYS A 29 -4.97 -4.82 -21.62
N GLU A 30 -5.68 -5.75 -22.27
CA GLU A 30 -7.11 -5.61 -22.53
C GLU A 30 -7.94 -6.10 -21.34
N TRP A 31 -9.22 -5.70 -21.26
CA TRP A 31 -10.15 -6.18 -20.25
C TRP A 31 -10.31 -7.72 -20.21
N ARG A 32 -10.00 -8.40 -21.32
CA ARG A 32 -10.05 -9.87 -21.44
C ARG A 32 -8.93 -10.56 -20.65
N ASP A 33 -7.86 -9.83 -20.36
CA ASP A 33 -6.72 -10.31 -19.57
C ASP A 33 -6.95 -10.12 -18.07
N PHE A 34 -8.12 -9.62 -17.66
CA PHE A 34 -8.51 -9.48 -16.26
C PHE A 34 -8.49 -10.83 -15.54
N ASN A 35 -7.57 -10.94 -14.58
CA ASN A 35 -7.38 -12.13 -13.77
C ASN A 35 -7.72 -11.92 -12.28
N GLY A 36 -8.12 -10.70 -11.89
CA GLY A 36 -8.43 -10.36 -10.50
C GLY A 36 -7.20 -10.21 -9.61
N SER A 37 -5.99 -10.11 -10.17
CA SER A 37 -4.78 -9.79 -9.40
C SER A 37 -4.91 -8.43 -8.73
N LEU A 38 -4.45 -8.33 -7.49
CA LEU A 38 -4.45 -7.12 -6.68
C LEU A 38 -3.01 -6.61 -6.53
N SER A 39 -2.84 -5.30 -6.42
CA SER A 39 -1.55 -4.64 -6.23
C SER A 39 -1.43 -4.03 -4.82
N ASP A 40 -0.41 -3.20 -4.63
CA ASP A 40 -0.09 -2.59 -3.35
C ASP A 40 -1.24 -1.74 -2.78
N ASP A 41 -2.02 -1.06 -3.62
CA ASP A 41 -3.20 -0.30 -3.18
C ASP A 41 -4.16 -1.11 -2.29
N THR A 42 -4.54 -2.32 -2.73
CA THR A 42 -5.45 -3.16 -1.95
C THR A 42 -4.75 -3.78 -0.75
N TYR A 43 -3.53 -4.30 -0.92
CA TYR A 43 -2.83 -4.96 0.18
C TYR A 43 -2.48 -4.00 1.32
N LEU A 44 -2.01 -2.79 1.00
CA LEU A 44 -1.72 -1.75 2.00
C LEU A 44 -3.00 -1.27 2.68
N SER A 45 -4.12 -1.16 1.98
CA SER A 45 -5.41 -0.80 2.58
C SER A 45 -5.93 -1.88 3.54
N VAL A 46 -5.72 -3.16 3.23
CA VAL A 46 -6.03 -4.27 4.14
C VAL A 46 -5.11 -4.24 5.36
N ALA A 47 -3.81 -3.96 5.19
CA ALA A 47 -2.86 -3.82 6.29
C ALA A 47 -3.25 -2.69 7.26
N VAL A 48 -3.67 -1.53 6.73
CA VAL A 48 -4.23 -0.42 7.54
C VAL A 48 -5.44 -0.89 8.34
N THR A 49 -6.37 -1.57 7.69
CA THR A 49 -7.59 -2.07 8.34
C THR A 49 -7.27 -3.04 9.47
N LYS A 50 -6.36 -4.00 9.24
CA LYS A 50 -5.93 -4.95 10.26
C LYS A 50 -5.25 -4.25 11.44
N GLY A 51 -4.35 -3.30 11.18
CA GLY A 51 -3.69 -2.54 12.25
C GLY A 51 -4.64 -1.70 13.10
N ILE A 52 -5.67 -1.10 12.49
CA ILE A 52 -6.74 -0.40 13.23
C ILE A 52 -7.54 -1.36 14.11
N LEU A 53 -7.85 -2.56 13.61
CA LEU A 53 -8.58 -3.57 14.39
C LEU A 53 -7.73 -4.09 15.56
N ASP A 54 -6.43 -4.26 15.36
CA ASP A 54 -5.49 -4.72 16.39
C ASP A 54 -5.29 -3.69 17.51
N ASN A 55 -5.13 -2.40 17.18
CA ASN A 55 -4.96 -1.34 18.16
C ASN A 55 -5.68 -0.04 17.76
N PRO A 56 -7.00 0.06 17.99
CA PRO A 56 -7.78 1.22 17.56
C PRO A 56 -7.40 2.53 18.27
N ALA A 57 -6.76 2.46 19.44
CA ALA A 57 -6.35 3.64 20.19
C ALA A 57 -5.04 4.26 19.65
N ASN A 58 -4.12 3.43 19.15
CA ASN A 58 -2.84 3.87 18.59
C ASN A 58 -2.35 2.87 17.51
N PRO A 59 -2.90 2.94 16.29
CA PRO A 59 -2.74 1.86 15.31
C PRO A 59 -1.42 1.92 14.54
N PHE A 60 -0.63 2.99 14.63
CA PHE A 60 0.52 3.22 13.74
C PHE A 60 1.52 2.05 13.71
N GLU A 61 1.94 1.55 14.87
CA GLU A 61 2.85 0.41 14.94
C GLU A 61 2.20 -0.91 14.48
N ALA A 62 0.91 -1.10 14.77
CA ALA A 62 0.19 -2.31 14.35
C ALA A 62 0.01 -2.34 12.83
N ILE A 63 -0.31 -1.20 12.20
CA ILE A 63 -0.35 -1.05 10.74
C ILE A 63 1.03 -1.33 10.15
N GLY A 64 2.05 -0.70 10.72
CA GLY A 64 3.43 -0.84 10.29
C GLY A 64 3.91 -2.28 10.27
N LYS A 65 3.57 -3.08 11.29
CA LYS A 65 3.83 -4.52 11.32
C LYS A 65 3.29 -5.23 10.07
N TYR A 66 2.03 -4.98 9.70
CA TYR A 66 1.43 -5.61 8.51
C TYR A 66 2.04 -5.14 7.19
N PHE A 67 2.54 -3.90 7.11
CA PHE A 67 3.30 -3.43 5.97
C PHE A 67 4.61 -4.20 5.79
N ILE A 68 5.35 -4.41 6.88
CA ILE A 68 6.61 -5.17 6.84
C ILE A 68 6.36 -6.65 6.55
N GLU A 69 5.33 -7.26 7.15
CA GLU A 69 4.92 -8.64 6.82
C GLU A 69 4.62 -8.78 5.31
N TRP A 70 3.86 -7.85 4.74
CA TRP A 70 3.57 -7.87 3.30
C TRP A 70 4.80 -7.63 2.43
N LEU A 71 5.74 -6.78 2.85
CA LEU A 71 7.01 -6.59 2.14
C LEU A 71 7.82 -7.91 2.09
N HIS A 72 7.84 -8.66 3.20
CA HIS A 72 8.55 -9.94 3.32
C HIS A 72 7.95 -11.05 2.46
N ASP A 73 6.67 -10.95 2.13
CA ASP A 73 5.99 -11.87 1.20
C ASP A 73 6.40 -11.65 -0.28
N ASN A 74 7.33 -10.72 -0.55
CA ASN A 74 7.88 -10.39 -1.86
C ASN A 74 6.78 -10.04 -2.90
N PRO A 75 6.09 -8.90 -2.71
CA PRO A 75 4.96 -8.53 -3.53
C PRO A 75 5.35 -8.25 -4.97
N VAL A 76 4.43 -8.54 -5.89
CA VAL A 76 4.63 -8.43 -7.36
C VAL A 76 4.88 -6.98 -7.80
N GLY A 77 4.33 -6.00 -7.08
CA GLY A 77 4.53 -4.58 -7.32
C GLY A 77 4.47 -3.81 -6.01
N ILE A 78 5.41 -2.89 -5.83
CA ILE A 78 5.44 -1.94 -4.71
C ILE A 78 6.05 -0.63 -5.22
N GLY A 79 5.39 0.49 -4.92
CA GLY A 79 5.94 1.81 -5.22
C GLY A 79 7.34 2.01 -4.63
N HIS A 80 8.25 2.61 -5.40
CA HIS A 80 9.66 2.76 -5.02
C HIS A 80 9.82 3.48 -3.67
N ILE A 81 9.09 4.59 -3.46
CA ILE A 81 9.16 5.37 -2.22
C ILE A 81 8.61 4.58 -1.04
N THR A 82 7.50 3.86 -1.23
CA THR A 82 6.91 2.98 -0.21
C THR A 82 7.91 1.90 0.21
N LYS A 83 8.58 1.27 -0.75
CA LYS A 83 9.62 0.27 -0.49
C LYS A 83 10.77 0.87 0.33
N LEU A 84 11.30 2.04 -0.08
CA LEU A 84 12.36 2.72 0.67
C LEU A 84 11.93 3.05 2.10
N ALA A 85 10.70 3.52 2.30
CA ALA A 85 10.20 3.80 3.65
C ALA A 85 10.17 2.53 4.50
N PHE A 86 9.69 1.40 3.97
CA PHE A 86 9.66 0.14 4.71
C PHE A 86 11.08 -0.37 5.02
N GLU A 87 11.99 -0.33 4.06
CA GLU A 87 13.41 -0.68 4.28
C GLU A 87 14.04 0.24 5.35
N GLY A 88 13.76 1.55 5.29
CA GLY A 88 14.19 2.51 6.30
C GLY A 88 13.68 2.16 7.70
N TYR A 89 12.43 1.70 7.80
CA TYR A 89 11.90 1.19 9.05
C TYR A 89 12.66 -0.05 9.53
N GLU A 90 12.91 -1.04 8.67
CA GLU A 90 13.65 -2.26 9.07
C GLU A 90 15.05 -1.96 9.62
N LEU A 91 15.72 -0.91 9.13
CA LEU A 91 17.05 -0.52 9.58
C LEU A 91 17.09 0.01 11.02
N LYS A 92 16.02 0.66 11.49
CA LYS A 92 16.02 1.42 12.77
C LYS A 92 14.82 1.16 13.67
N ASN A 93 13.84 0.38 13.21
CA ASN A 93 12.56 0.13 13.84
C ASN A 93 11.88 1.45 14.29
N ASN A 94 11.89 2.44 13.39
CA ASN A 94 11.43 3.80 13.68
C ASN A 94 10.83 4.45 12.42
N TRP A 95 9.53 4.76 12.46
CA TRP A 95 8.81 5.37 11.34
C TRP A 95 9.25 6.80 11.00
N GLY A 96 9.72 7.57 11.98
CA GLY A 96 10.27 8.90 11.72
C GLY A 96 11.56 8.82 10.89
N TYR A 97 12.44 7.87 11.23
CA TYR A 97 13.63 7.58 10.45
C TYR A 97 13.29 7.02 9.07
N ALA A 98 12.27 6.14 8.97
CA ALA A 98 11.81 5.59 7.71
C ALA A 98 11.45 6.66 6.67
N VAL A 99 10.71 7.69 7.10
CA VAL A 99 10.35 8.83 6.24
C VAL A 99 11.58 9.60 5.80
N GLN A 100 12.50 9.91 6.73
CA GLN A 100 13.72 10.62 6.41
C GLN A 100 14.60 9.81 5.43
N TYR A 101 14.73 8.51 5.66
CA TYR A 101 15.51 7.62 4.79
C TYR A 101 14.94 7.58 3.37
N ALA A 102 13.62 7.51 3.23
CA ALA A 102 12.98 7.55 1.91
C ALA A 102 13.22 8.89 1.20
N ASP A 103 13.06 10.01 1.91
CA ASP A 103 13.29 11.36 1.38
C ASP A 103 14.75 11.55 0.91
N ASP A 104 15.71 11.22 1.79
CA ASP A 104 17.15 11.30 1.50
C ASP A 104 17.54 10.41 0.30
N SER A 105 16.93 9.21 0.21
CA SER A 105 17.19 8.27 -0.89
C SER A 105 16.66 8.78 -2.23
N VAL A 106 15.47 9.39 -2.26
CA VAL A 106 14.91 10.01 -3.48
C VAL A 106 15.78 11.17 -3.95
N LEU A 107 16.23 12.03 -3.01
CA LEU A 107 17.14 13.14 -3.31
C LEU A 107 18.49 12.64 -3.87
N ALA A 108 19.05 11.58 -3.29
CA ALA A 108 20.32 11.01 -3.72
C ALA A 108 20.25 10.38 -5.12
N LEU A 109 19.10 9.86 -5.53
CA LEU A 109 18.86 9.30 -6.86
C LEU A 109 18.64 10.38 -7.93
N GLY A 110 18.61 11.67 -7.57
CA GLY A 110 18.37 12.77 -8.51
C GLY A 110 16.95 12.77 -9.08
N VAL A 111 16.02 12.04 -8.46
CA VAL A 111 14.62 11.98 -8.87
C VAL A 111 13.92 13.24 -8.36
N GLN A 112 14.12 14.35 -9.09
CA GLN A 112 13.29 15.53 -8.92
C GLN A 112 11.86 15.18 -9.32
N GLY A 113 10.96 15.09 -8.33
CA GLY A 113 9.51 15.20 -8.45
C GLY A 113 8.91 14.73 -9.77
N MET A 114 8.79 13.42 -9.96
CA MET A 114 7.66 12.92 -10.75
C MET A 114 6.44 12.99 -9.86
N ALA A 115 5.74 14.12 -10.00
CA ALA A 115 4.47 14.39 -9.35
C ALA A 115 3.48 13.25 -9.57
N LEU A 116 2.79 12.95 -8.47
CA LEU A 116 1.36 12.65 -8.37
C LEU A 116 0.54 13.12 -9.59
#